data_AF-A0A1B7NQR5-F1
#
_entry.id   AF-A0A1B7NQR5-F1
#
_cell.length_a   1.000
_cell.length_b   1.000
_cell.length_c   1.000
_cell.angle_alpha   90.00
_cell.angle_beta   90.00
_cell.angle_gamma   90.00
#
_symmetry.space_group_name_H-M   'P 1'
#
loop_
_entity.id
_entity.type
_entity.pdbx_description
1 polymer ?
#
loop_
_entity_poly.entity_id
_entity_poly.type
_entity_poly.pdbx_seq_one_letter_code
_entity_poly.pdbx_strand_id
1 'polypeptide(L)'
;MAQLLFKFCFILFMIEFGLASPFLIPASISTNISPLSKPIDIPHNEPLAEFTLLGTRDDTEHPAENTSLTTAQKLQDNNNNNNNNNDLANLAANSPGMCHFHLWEIQRCNGDDDERYARLEMWDARSVSIVSPNNPENGGKGPRIDQGVWRVKSALRNDLLVRKDVHELRFRYGALNWLSNTGSKNRNPYCKKGRWDPDPSWIHCHLGRWVQRTRQMDCFFPC
;
A
#
# COMPACT_ATOMS: atom_id res chain seq x y z
N MET A 1 -33.79 37.82 -19.59
CA MET A 1 -34.67 36.65 -19.41
C MET A 1 -34.01 35.61 -18.49
N ALA A 2 -33.71 35.97 -17.24
CA ALA A 2 -32.93 35.13 -16.31
C ALA A 2 -33.64 34.87 -14.97
N GLN A 3 -34.96 35.08 -14.91
CA GLN A 3 -35.76 34.92 -13.69
C GLN A 3 -36.76 33.75 -13.73
N LEU A 4 -36.83 33.02 -14.84
CA LEU A 4 -37.81 31.93 -15.03
C LEU A 4 -37.26 30.52 -14.77
N LEU A 5 -35.94 30.34 -14.64
CA LEU A 5 -35.31 29.03 -14.44
C LEU A 5 -35.16 28.59 -12.98
N PHE A 6 -35.37 29.47 -12.01
CA PHE A 6 -35.18 29.13 -10.58
C PHE A 6 -36.40 28.50 -9.89
N LYS A 7 -37.56 28.41 -10.56
CA LYS A 7 -38.79 27.87 -9.94
C LYS A 7 -38.96 26.35 -10.03
N PHE A 8 -38.17 25.65 -10.85
CA PHE A 8 -38.34 24.20 -11.04
C PHE A 8 -37.50 23.31 -10.10
N CYS A 9 -36.51 23.85 -9.38
CA CYS A 9 -35.69 23.03 -8.47
C CYS A 9 -36.30 22.84 -7.07
N PHE A 10 -37.33 23.59 -6.69
CA PHE A 10 -37.91 23.51 -5.34
C PHE A 10 -39.04 22.48 -5.18
N ILE A 11 -39.52 21.86 -6.26
CA ILE A 11 -40.65 20.92 -6.19
C ILE A 11 -40.20 19.48 -5.87
N LEU A 12 -38.91 19.16 -5.96
CA LEU A 12 -38.40 17.80 -5.74
C LEU A 12 -38.07 17.45 -4.28
N PHE A 13 -38.23 18.38 -3.33
CA PHE A 13 -37.88 18.17 -1.92
C PHE A 13 -39.06 17.97 -0.95
N MET A 14 -40.30 17.90 -1.44
CA MET A 14 -41.50 17.76 -0.60
C MET A 14 -42.26 16.44 -0.87
N ILE A 15 -41.55 15.30 -0.84
CA ILE A 15 -42.19 14.00 -0.70
C ILE A 15 -41.54 13.29 0.49
N GLU A 16 -41.97 13.71 1.67
CA GLU A 16 -41.73 13.04 2.94
C GLU A 16 -43.02 12.37 3.43
N PHE A 17 -42.84 11.15 3.94
CA PHE A 17 -43.67 10.43 4.91
C PHE A 17 -45.11 10.01 4.58
N GLY A 18 -45.28 8.69 4.62
CA GLY A 18 -46.34 8.09 5.42
C GLY A 18 -47.04 6.93 4.73
N LEU A 19 -46.73 5.71 5.14
CA LEU A 19 -47.74 4.66 5.35
C LEU A 19 -47.14 3.55 6.23
N ALA A 20 -47.73 3.43 7.42
CA ALA A 20 -47.53 2.36 8.36
C ALA A 20 -48.04 1.02 7.82
N SER A 21 -47.46 -0.09 8.26
CA SER A 21 -48.24 -1.17 8.89
C SER A 21 -47.35 -2.21 9.59
N PRO A 22 -47.79 -2.72 10.75
CA PRO A 22 -47.13 -3.81 11.47
C PRO A 22 -47.65 -5.16 10.97
N PHE A 23 -46.76 -6.10 10.69
CA PHE A 23 -47.14 -7.51 10.56
C PHE A 23 -46.44 -8.33 11.64
N LEU A 24 -47.22 -8.64 12.67
CA LEU A 24 -47.07 -9.77 13.58
C LEU A 24 -47.34 -11.07 12.80
N ILE A 25 -46.40 -12.02 12.77
CA ILE A 25 -46.67 -13.47 12.58
C ILE A 25 -45.66 -14.27 13.43
N PRO A 26 -46.06 -15.40 14.04
CA PRO A 26 -45.48 -15.93 15.28
C PRO A 26 -44.39 -16.98 15.08
N ALA A 27 -43.78 -17.34 16.21
CA ALA A 27 -42.80 -18.39 16.38
C ALA A 27 -43.29 -19.78 15.93
N SER A 28 -42.36 -20.57 15.41
CA SER A 28 -42.39 -22.02 15.62
C SER A 28 -40.98 -22.56 15.82
N ILE A 29 -40.92 -23.45 16.80
CA ILE A 29 -39.80 -24.16 17.37
C ILE A 29 -39.43 -25.33 16.45
N SER A 30 -38.14 -25.59 16.26
CA SER A 30 -37.66 -26.96 16.01
C SER A 30 -36.19 -27.10 16.44
N THR A 31 -36.02 -27.91 17.49
CA THR A 31 -34.78 -28.45 18.05
C THR A 31 -34.13 -29.51 17.18
N ASN A 32 -32.79 -29.53 17.11
CA ASN A 32 -31.90 -30.70 17.11
C ASN A 32 -30.46 -30.17 16.91
N ILE A 33 -29.61 -30.03 17.93
CA ILE A 33 -28.80 -31.06 18.59
C ILE A 33 -28.16 -32.05 17.60
N SER A 34 -26.89 -31.81 17.23
CA SER A 34 -25.81 -32.80 17.44
C SER A 34 -24.44 -32.24 17.06
N PRO A 35 -23.36 -32.83 17.61
CA PRO A 35 -22.14 -32.10 17.93
C PRO A 35 -20.98 -32.39 16.98
N LEU A 36 -19.96 -31.53 17.08
CA LEU A 36 -18.55 -31.89 17.04
C LEU A 36 -18.03 -32.65 15.81
N SER A 37 -17.36 -31.92 14.92
CA SER A 37 -16.17 -32.45 14.25
C SER A 37 -15.08 -31.39 14.27
N LYS A 38 -14.08 -31.62 15.12
CA LYS A 38 -12.75 -31.01 15.05
C LYS A 38 -12.22 -31.14 13.62
N PRO A 39 -11.84 -30.04 12.94
CA PRO A 39 -10.89 -30.15 11.85
C PRO A 39 -9.51 -30.45 12.46
N ILE A 40 -8.91 -31.50 11.92
CA ILE A 40 -7.58 -32.00 12.23
C ILE A 40 -6.55 -30.94 11.83
N ASP A 41 -5.68 -30.55 12.76
CA ASP A 41 -4.43 -29.85 12.47
C ASP A 41 -3.56 -30.78 11.63
N ILE A 42 -3.52 -30.52 10.32
CA ILE A 42 -2.51 -31.08 9.43
C ILE A 42 -1.30 -30.13 9.49
N PRO A 43 -0.13 -30.57 9.99
CA PRO A 43 1.07 -29.77 9.87
C PRO A 43 1.40 -29.62 8.38
N HIS A 44 1.25 -28.41 7.86
CA HIS A 44 1.74 -28.07 6.54
C HIS A 44 3.27 -27.99 6.64
N ASN A 45 3.93 -29.11 6.34
CA ASN A 45 5.35 -29.12 6.04
C ASN A 45 5.57 -28.27 4.78
N GLU A 46 6.30 -27.17 4.93
CA GLU A 46 6.90 -26.43 3.81
C GLU A 46 7.86 -27.36 3.08
N PRO A 47 7.76 -27.53 1.76
CA PRO A 47 8.90 -28.01 0.98
C PRO A 47 9.93 -26.88 0.92
N LEU A 48 11.10 -27.17 1.50
CA LEU A 48 12.33 -26.40 1.33
C LEU A 48 12.66 -26.39 -0.18
N ALA A 49 12.24 -25.35 -0.88
CA ALA A 49 12.61 -25.14 -2.27
C ALA A 49 14.05 -24.58 -2.30
N GLU A 50 14.97 -25.51 -2.50
CA GLU A 50 16.33 -25.32 -2.97
C GLU A 50 16.34 -24.37 -4.18
N PHE A 51 16.98 -23.20 -4.04
CA PHE A 51 17.19 -22.29 -5.18
C PHE A 51 18.35 -22.83 -6.02
N THR A 52 18.01 -23.62 -7.03
CA THR A 52 18.93 -23.94 -8.13
C THR A 52 19.10 -22.71 -9.01
N LEU A 53 20.34 -22.23 -9.04
CA LEU A 53 20.86 -21.19 -9.92
C LEU A 53 21.13 -21.81 -11.31
N LEU A 54 21.00 -21.00 -12.39
CA LEU A 54 21.23 -21.23 -13.84
C LEU A 54 19.91 -21.34 -14.65
N GLY A 55 19.63 -20.59 -15.71
CA GLY A 55 20.35 -19.56 -16.45
C GLY A 55 19.59 -19.21 -17.75
N THR A 56 19.78 -17.97 -18.22
CA THR A 56 19.72 -17.50 -19.64
C THR A 56 18.47 -17.72 -20.51
N ARG A 57 17.71 -16.63 -20.71
CA ARG A 57 17.23 -16.06 -22.00
C ARG A 57 16.40 -14.81 -21.67
N ASP A 58 16.92 -13.61 -21.92
CA ASP A 58 16.82 -12.84 -23.16
C ASP A 58 15.36 -12.64 -23.60
N ASP A 59 14.74 -11.61 -23.02
CA ASP A 59 13.68 -10.82 -23.63
C ASP A 59 13.74 -9.40 -23.03
N THR A 60 13.53 -8.44 -23.90
CA THR A 60 13.83 -7.02 -23.75
C THR A 60 12.86 -6.31 -22.79
N GLU A 61 13.16 -6.27 -21.49
CA GLU A 61 12.49 -5.35 -20.57
C GLU A 61 13.26 -4.02 -20.47
N HIS A 62 12.55 -2.94 -20.77
CA HIS A 62 13.06 -1.57 -20.65
C HIS A 62 13.46 -1.27 -19.18
N PRO A 63 14.62 -0.64 -18.94
CA PRO A 63 14.98 -0.21 -17.59
C PRO A 63 14.01 0.88 -17.14
N ALA A 64 13.17 0.59 -16.15
CA ALA A 64 12.50 1.60 -15.35
C ALA A 64 13.53 2.26 -14.41
N GLU A 65 14.33 3.14 -14.99
CA GLU A 65 15.11 4.12 -14.25
C GLU A 65 14.54 5.49 -14.59
N ASN A 66 14.10 6.22 -13.56
CA ASN A 66 14.19 7.68 -13.44
C ASN A 66 13.73 8.13 -12.04
N THR A 67 14.19 7.48 -10.98
CA THR A 67 14.23 8.12 -9.66
C THR A 67 15.42 9.06 -9.67
N SER A 68 15.21 10.30 -10.09
CA SER A 68 16.28 11.31 -10.18
C SER A 68 16.86 11.54 -8.79
N LEU A 69 18.12 11.13 -8.62
CA LEU A 69 18.92 11.25 -7.40
C LEU A 69 19.35 12.71 -7.09
N THR A 70 18.60 13.71 -7.58
CA THR A 70 19.02 15.12 -7.56
C THR A 70 18.87 15.80 -6.20
N THR A 71 18.13 15.23 -5.24
CA THR A 71 17.98 15.84 -3.91
C THR A 71 19.16 15.53 -2.99
N ALA A 72 19.96 14.50 -3.26
CA ALA A 72 21.12 14.15 -2.43
C ALA A 72 22.33 15.07 -2.67
N GLN A 73 22.47 15.65 -3.86
CA GLN A 73 23.63 16.51 -4.19
C GLN A 73 23.61 17.87 -3.49
N LYS A 74 22.46 18.37 -3.04
CA LYS A 74 22.38 19.71 -2.42
C LYS A 74 22.81 19.77 -0.94
N LEU A 75 23.18 18.62 -0.36
CA LEU A 75 23.76 18.53 0.99
C LEU A 75 25.29 18.40 1.00
N GLN A 76 25.93 18.28 -0.17
CA GLN A 76 27.40 18.16 -0.27
C GLN A 76 28.14 19.50 -0.33
N ASP A 77 27.49 20.60 -0.72
CA ASP A 77 28.21 21.87 -0.95
C ASP A 77 28.45 22.73 0.31
N ASN A 78 27.93 22.34 1.48
CA ASN A 78 28.07 23.13 2.72
C ASN A 78 28.99 22.49 3.80
N ASN A 79 29.71 21.41 3.49
CA ASN A 79 30.55 20.70 4.47
C ASN A 79 32.02 20.56 4.04
N ASN A 80 32.53 21.49 3.23
CA ASN A 80 33.96 21.63 2.98
C ASN A 80 34.65 22.34 4.15
N ASN A 81 34.78 21.63 5.27
CA ASN A 81 35.86 21.77 6.25
C ASN A 81 35.67 20.69 7.32
N ASN A 82 36.07 19.45 6.99
CA ASN A 82 36.87 18.61 7.89
C ASN A 82 37.14 17.27 7.21
N ASN A 83 38.43 16.98 7.04
CA ASN A 83 38.97 15.67 6.73
C ASN A 83 38.40 14.65 7.71
N ASN A 84 37.58 13.70 7.21
CA ASN A 84 37.41 12.32 7.68
C ASN A 84 36.33 11.62 6.84
N ASN A 85 36.65 11.32 5.58
CA ASN A 85 35.73 10.67 4.63
C ASN A 85 35.41 9.20 4.94
N ASN A 86 35.93 8.65 6.05
CA ASN A 86 35.61 7.30 6.50
C ASN A 86 34.62 7.27 7.68
N ASP A 87 34.26 8.41 8.27
CA ASP A 87 33.37 8.42 9.45
C ASP A 87 31.90 8.63 9.08
N LEU A 88 31.58 9.36 8.01
CA LEU A 88 30.18 9.65 7.65
C LEU A 88 29.46 8.42 7.06
N ALA A 89 30.17 7.57 6.31
CA ALA A 89 29.66 6.29 5.82
C ALA A 89 29.55 5.23 6.94
N ASN A 90 30.35 5.36 8.01
CA ASN A 90 30.34 4.44 9.16
C ASN A 90 29.41 4.90 10.30
N LEU A 91 29.06 6.18 10.39
CA LEU A 91 28.07 6.72 11.34
C LEU A 91 26.62 6.40 10.93
N ALA A 92 26.33 6.36 9.63
CA ALA A 92 25.05 5.91 9.10
C ALA A 92 24.87 4.37 9.16
N ALA A 93 25.95 3.62 9.39
CA ALA A 93 25.94 2.15 9.43
C ALA A 93 25.78 1.56 10.85
N ASN A 94 25.99 2.35 11.92
CA ASN A 94 26.20 1.81 13.27
C ASN A 94 25.32 2.40 14.38
N SER A 95 24.41 3.32 14.07
CA SER A 95 23.38 3.75 15.03
C SER A 95 22.01 3.29 14.52
N PRO A 96 21.46 2.18 15.03
CA PRO A 96 20.18 1.65 14.58
C PRO A 96 19.08 2.67 14.88
N GLY A 97 18.53 3.27 13.84
CA GLY A 97 17.39 4.17 13.88
C GLY A 97 16.13 3.50 13.35
N MET A 98 15.10 4.31 13.16
CA MET A 98 13.85 3.87 12.52
C MET A 98 13.63 4.76 11.30
N CYS A 99 13.76 4.17 10.11
CA CYS A 99 13.26 4.78 8.90
C CYS A 99 11.75 4.68 8.85
N HIS A 100 11.13 5.53 8.06
CA HIS A 100 9.72 5.39 7.74
C HIS A 100 9.42 5.76 6.30
N PHE A 101 8.33 5.22 5.78
CA PHE A 101 7.78 5.64 4.49
C PHE A 101 6.27 5.80 4.58
N HIS A 102 5.76 6.75 3.81
CA HIS A 102 4.36 6.95 3.57
C HIS A 102 4.04 6.38 2.19
N LEU A 103 3.07 5.47 2.11
CA LEU A 103 2.68 4.80 0.87
C LEU A 103 1.21 5.08 0.56
N TRP A 104 0.97 5.44 -0.70
CA TRP A 104 -0.36 5.49 -1.30
C TRP A 104 -0.55 4.26 -2.16
N GLU A 105 -1.43 3.35 -1.73
CA GLU A 105 -1.90 2.23 -2.55
C GLU A 105 -3.15 2.67 -3.29
N ILE A 106 -3.14 2.52 -4.61
CA ILE A 106 -4.23 2.98 -5.47
C ILE A 106 -4.80 1.77 -6.19
N GLN A 107 -6.08 1.52 -6.00
CA GLN A 107 -6.85 0.50 -6.71
C GLN A 107 -7.71 1.17 -7.76
N ARG A 108 -7.64 0.71 -9.01
CA ARG A 108 -8.55 1.11 -10.07
C ARG A 108 -9.41 -0.08 -10.44
N CYS A 109 -10.72 0.06 -10.30
CA CYS A 109 -11.65 -0.96 -10.77
C CYS A 109 -11.68 -0.92 -12.31
N ASN A 110 -11.50 -2.05 -12.97
CA ASN A 110 -11.64 -2.18 -14.43
C ASN A 110 -12.51 -3.40 -14.80
N GLY A 111 -13.75 -3.43 -14.28
CA GLY A 111 -14.66 -4.55 -14.50
C GLY A 111 -14.27 -5.74 -13.63
N ASP A 112 -13.88 -6.85 -14.25
CA ASP A 112 -13.49 -8.09 -13.55
C ASP A 112 -12.03 -8.07 -13.06
N ASP A 113 -11.22 -7.15 -13.57
CA ASP A 113 -9.81 -7.00 -13.20
C ASP A 113 -9.58 -5.69 -12.45
N ASP A 114 -9.03 -5.78 -11.23
CA ASP A 114 -8.61 -4.62 -10.47
C ASP A 114 -7.11 -4.35 -10.68
N GLU A 115 -6.79 -3.14 -11.14
CA GLU A 115 -5.40 -2.70 -11.26
C GLU A 115 -4.93 -2.11 -9.93
N ARG A 116 -3.74 -2.49 -9.46
CA ARG A 116 -3.14 -1.88 -8.26
C ARG A 116 -1.83 -1.19 -8.56
N TYR A 117 -1.74 0.04 -8.08
CA TYR A 117 -0.57 0.89 -8.16
C TYR A 117 -0.12 1.26 -6.76
N ALA A 118 1.15 1.62 -6.64
CA ALA A 118 1.65 2.25 -5.43
C ALA A 118 2.66 3.34 -5.74
N ARG A 119 2.69 4.35 -4.89
CA ARG A 119 3.78 5.33 -4.81
C ARG A 119 4.10 5.58 -3.35
N LEU A 120 5.32 5.99 -3.05
CA LEU A 120 5.73 6.26 -1.69
C LEU A 120 6.73 7.39 -1.60
N GLU A 121 6.77 8.00 -0.41
CA GLU A 121 7.84 8.86 0.08
C GLU A 121 8.55 8.16 1.24
N MET A 122 9.87 8.31 1.33
CA MET A 122 10.68 7.65 2.36
C MET A 122 11.62 8.63 3.03
N TRP A 123 11.79 8.47 4.34
CA TRP A 123 12.67 9.26 5.18
C TRP A 123 13.63 8.37 5.97
N ASP A 124 14.85 8.85 6.15
CA ASP A 124 15.86 8.19 6.98
C ASP A 124 15.55 8.33 8.48
N ALA A 125 16.37 7.72 9.34
CA ALA A 125 16.23 7.81 10.80
C ALA A 125 16.37 9.24 11.37
N ARG A 126 16.85 10.21 10.57
CA ARG A 126 16.95 11.63 10.93
C ARG A 126 15.83 12.45 10.30
N SER A 127 14.81 11.80 9.74
CA SER A 127 13.70 12.42 9.04
C SER A 127 14.10 13.20 7.78
N VAL A 128 15.23 12.85 7.15
CA VAL A 128 15.62 13.41 5.85
C VAL A 128 14.95 12.61 4.74
N SER A 129 14.25 13.29 3.82
CA SER A 129 13.64 12.62 2.66
C SER A 129 14.72 12.03 1.75
N ILE A 130 14.65 10.72 1.54
CA ILE A 130 15.61 9.92 0.75
C ILE A 130 14.96 9.28 -0.47
N VAL A 131 13.63 9.26 -0.53
CA VAL A 131 12.84 8.92 -1.73
C VAL A 131 11.67 9.90 -1.79
N SER A 132 11.49 10.52 -2.95
CA SER A 132 10.31 11.34 -3.25
C SER A 132 9.87 11.06 -4.69
N PRO A 133 8.57 10.81 -4.92
CA PRO A 133 8.05 10.51 -6.26
C PRO A 133 7.92 11.80 -7.07
N ASN A 134 8.99 12.18 -7.77
CA ASN A 134 8.92 13.25 -8.77
C ASN A 134 8.28 12.70 -10.05
N ASN A 135 7.12 13.25 -10.46
CA ASN A 135 6.34 12.82 -11.63
C ASN A 135 6.01 11.32 -11.63
N PRO A 136 5.15 10.85 -10.73
CA PRO A 136 4.87 9.44 -10.63
C PRO A 136 4.25 8.91 -11.93
N GLU A 137 4.68 7.72 -12.36
CA GLU A 137 4.15 7.01 -13.53
C GLU A 137 2.62 6.84 -13.48
N ASN A 138 2.03 6.42 -14.61
CA ASN A 138 0.62 6.04 -14.70
C ASN A 138 -0.36 7.16 -14.28
N GLY A 139 -0.03 8.40 -14.66
CA GLY A 139 -0.84 9.59 -14.32
C GLY A 139 -0.74 9.94 -12.83
N GLY A 140 0.44 9.76 -12.23
CA GLY A 140 0.67 10.07 -10.84
C GLY A 140 0.39 8.93 -9.86
N LYS A 141 0.01 7.74 -10.32
CA LYS A 141 -0.32 6.60 -9.44
C LYS A 141 0.92 5.84 -8.94
N GLY A 142 2.03 5.99 -9.66
CA GLY A 142 3.23 5.17 -9.47
C GLY A 142 3.17 3.86 -10.25
N PRO A 143 4.13 2.96 -10.06
CA PRO A 143 4.20 1.68 -10.77
C PRO A 143 3.05 0.74 -10.40
N ARG A 144 2.75 -0.18 -11.31
CA ARG A 144 1.84 -1.31 -11.07
C ARG A 144 2.49 -2.33 -10.13
N ILE A 145 1.80 -2.68 -9.05
CA ILE A 145 2.28 -3.60 -8.02
C ILE A 145 1.58 -4.96 -8.05
N ASP A 146 0.58 -5.12 -8.92
CA ASP A 146 -0.11 -6.37 -9.21
C ASP A 146 0.64 -7.25 -10.23
N GLN A 147 1.60 -6.69 -10.96
CA GLN A 147 2.36 -7.36 -12.01
C GLN A 147 3.75 -7.85 -11.60
N GLY A 148 4.20 -7.58 -10.36
CA GLY A 148 5.53 -8.01 -9.93
C GLY A 148 6.05 -7.35 -8.66
N VAL A 149 7.37 -7.37 -8.51
CA VAL A 149 8.08 -6.74 -7.39
C VAL A 149 8.53 -5.34 -7.82
N TRP A 150 8.01 -4.32 -7.17
CA TRP A 150 8.51 -2.96 -7.31
C TRP A 150 9.73 -2.76 -6.40
N ARG A 151 10.85 -2.32 -7.01
CA ARG A 151 12.09 -1.97 -6.31
C ARG A 151 12.18 -0.47 -6.11
N VAL A 152 12.32 -0.05 -4.87
CA VAL A 152 12.44 1.35 -4.48
C VAL A 152 13.90 1.59 -4.09
N LYS A 153 14.65 2.20 -5.01
CA LYS A 153 16.03 2.63 -4.77
C LYS A 153 16.04 3.85 -3.85
N SER A 154 16.98 3.90 -2.90
CA SER A 154 17.14 5.03 -1.97
C SER A 154 18.62 5.23 -1.62
N ALA A 155 18.92 6.20 -0.75
CA ALA A 155 20.26 6.37 -0.17
C ALA A 155 20.62 5.33 0.91
N LEU A 156 19.71 4.41 1.25
CA LEU A 156 19.97 3.35 2.22
C LEU A 156 20.75 2.18 1.60
N ARG A 157 21.27 1.29 2.46
CA ARG A 157 22.09 0.14 2.06
C ARG A 157 21.35 -0.88 1.18
N ASN A 158 20.05 -1.06 1.38
CA ASN A 158 19.26 -2.04 0.63
C ASN A 158 18.11 -1.32 -0.08
N ASP A 159 17.66 -1.89 -1.20
CA ASP A 159 16.40 -1.48 -1.80
C ASP A 159 15.22 -1.91 -0.90
N LEU A 160 14.18 -1.08 -0.87
CA LEU A 160 12.88 -1.51 -0.36
C LEU A 160 12.13 -2.22 -1.50
N LEU A 161 11.78 -3.48 -1.28
CA LEU A 161 10.99 -4.27 -2.22
C LEU A 161 9.53 -4.25 -1.79
N VAL A 162 8.63 -3.90 -2.71
CA VAL A 162 7.19 -3.85 -2.52
C VAL A 162 6.54 -4.82 -3.48
N ARG A 163 5.68 -5.72 -3.00
CA ARG A 163 4.88 -6.59 -3.87
C ARG A 163 3.47 -6.76 -3.34
N LYS A 164 2.50 -6.97 -4.23
CA LYS A 164 1.17 -7.45 -3.83
C LYS A 164 1.28 -8.88 -3.31
N ASP A 165 0.69 -9.11 -2.14
CA ASP A 165 0.28 -10.42 -1.63
C ASP A 165 -1.26 -10.50 -1.73
N VAL A 166 -1.88 -11.66 -1.41
CA VAL A 166 -3.31 -11.93 -1.70
C VAL A 166 -4.24 -10.75 -1.34
N HIS A 167 -4.10 -10.17 -0.15
CA HIS A 167 -4.91 -9.03 0.31
C HIS A 167 -4.11 -7.85 0.87
N GLU A 168 -2.79 -7.97 0.94
CA GLU A 168 -1.89 -7.04 1.63
C GLU A 168 -0.68 -6.76 0.75
N LEU A 169 0.07 -5.70 1.06
CA LEU A 169 1.39 -5.49 0.50
C LEU A 169 2.42 -6.20 1.35
N ARG A 170 3.38 -6.84 0.71
CA ARG A 170 4.57 -7.38 1.37
C ARG A 170 5.75 -6.47 1.09
N PHE A 171 6.45 -6.15 2.16
CA PHE A 171 7.64 -5.32 2.17
C PHE A 171 8.85 -6.15 2.53
N ARG A 172 9.98 -5.89 1.87
CA ARG A 172 11.27 -6.48 2.25
C ARG A 172 12.37 -5.42 2.17
N TYR A 173 13.22 -5.39 3.19
CA TYR A 173 14.40 -4.53 3.26
C TYR A 173 15.56 -5.32 3.86
N GLY A 174 16.51 -5.74 3.04
CA GLY A 174 17.57 -6.68 3.44
C GLY A 174 16.99 -8.01 3.96
N ALA A 175 17.20 -8.27 5.25
CA ALA A 175 16.65 -9.44 5.97
C ALA A 175 15.26 -9.20 6.59
N LEU A 176 14.81 -7.95 6.66
CA LEU A 176 13.49 -7.60 7.20
C LEU A 176 12.39 -7.93 6.19
N ASN A 177 11.28 -8.50 6.66
CA ASN A 177 10.10 -8.84 5.87
C ASN A 177 8.84 -8.63 6.71
N TRP A 178 7.86 -7.89 6.19
CA TRP A 178 6.60 -7.64 6.88
C TRP A 178 5.46 -7.37 5.91
N LEU A 179 4.24 -7.47 6.40
CA LEU A 179 3.01 -7.17 5.65
C LEU A 179 2.45 -5.79 6.03
N SER A 180 1.65 -5.18 5.16
CA SER A 180 0.96 -3.90 5.41
C SER A 180 0.00 -3.92 6.59
N ASN A 181 -0.40 -5.09 7.09
CA ASN A 181 -1.21 -5.24 8.30
C ASN A 181 -0.39 -5.61 9.55
N THR A 182 0.94 -5.61 9.45
CA THR A 182 1.81 -5.91 10.60
C THR A 182 1.70 -4.79 11.62
N GLY A 183 1.13 -5.10 12.79
CA GLY A 183 0.97 -4.15 13.88
C GLY A 183 2.28 -3.81 14.57
N SER A 184 2.31 -2.66 15.27
CA SER A 184 3.49 -2.23 16.02
C SER A 184 3.79 -3.17 17.19
N LYS A 185 4.99 -3.77 17.16
CA LYS A 185 5.53 -4.60 18.25
C LYS A 185 7.04 -4.37 18.36
N ASN A 186 7.50 -3.77 19.45
CA ASN A 186 8.92 -3.51 19.72
C ASN A 186 9.61 -2.74 18.56
N ARG A 187 10.91 -2.98 18.33
CA ARG A 187 11.69 -2.43 17.21
C ARG A 187 11.51 -3.21 15.89
N ASN A 188 10.44 -3.99 15.75
CA ASN A 188 10.17 -4.72 14.50
C ASN A 188 9.53 -3.79 13.47
N PRO A 189 9.69 -4.07 12.17
CA PRO A 189 8.99 -3.31 11.14
C PRO A 189 7.48 -3.48 11.27
N TYR A 190 6.75 -2.39 11.05
CA TYR A 190 5.29 -2.36 11.17
C TYR A 190 4.68 -1.29 10.27
N CYS A 191 3.35 -1.35 10.08
CA CYS A 191 2.59 -0.35 9.34
C CYS A 191 1.33 0.08 10.08
N LYS A 192 0.99 1.36 9.96
CA LYS A 192 -0.30 1.93 10.33
C LYS A 192 -1.12 2.07 9.06
N LYS A 193 -2.01 1.10 8.83
CA LYS A 193 -2.82 1.04 7.63
C LYS A 193 -4.07 1.90 7.77
N GLY A 194 -4.25 2.86 6.86
CA GLY A 194 -5.48 3.64 6.73
C GLY A 194 -6.62 2.83 6.12
N ARG A 195 -7.80 3.45 6.07
CA ARG A 195 -8.94 2.92 5.32
C ARG A 195 -8.78 3.22 3.84
N TRP A 196 -9.57 2.51 3.04
CA TRP A 196 -9.71 2.86 1.63
C TRP A 196 -10.63 4.08 1.49
N ASP A 197 -10.31 4.95 0.55
CA ASP A 197 -11.12 6.11 0.19
C ASP A 197 -11.36 6.13 -1.33
N PRO A 198 -12.60 5.98 -1.81
CA PRO A 198 -13.80 5.70 -1.02
C PRO A 198 -13.76 4.32 -0.36
N ASP A 199 -14.54 4.16 0.72
CA ASP A 199 -14.65 2.91 1.48
C ASP A 199 -15.17 1.76 0.60
N PRO A 200 -14.89 0.49 0.97
CA PRO A 200 -15.21 -0.67 0.13
C PRO A 200 -16.71 -0.98 0.21
N SER A 201 -17.52 -0.24 -0.52
CA SER A 201 -18.84 -0.74 -0.89
C SER A 201 -18.68 -1.62 -2.14
N TRP A 202 -19.25 -2.83 -2.09
CA TRP A 202 -19.29 -3.78 -3.20
C TRP A 202 -19.76 -3.14 -4.51
N ILE A 203 -20.63 -2.14 -4.40
CA ILE A 203 -21.26 -1.40 -5.48
C ILE A 203 -20.24 -0.59 -6.31
N HIS A 204 -19.14 -0.10 -5.71
CA HIS A 204 -18.28 0.88 -6.38
C HIS A 204 -17.55 0.32 -7.60
N CYS A 205 -17.01 -0.91 -7.53
CA CYS A 205 -16.39 -1.53 -8.71
C CYS A 205 -17.42 -2.12 -9.68
N HIS A 206 -18.63 -2.47 -9.21
CA HIS A 206 -19.68 -3.03 -10.07
C HIS A 206 -20.46 -1.97 -10.87
N LEU A 207 -20.71 -0.77 -10.31
CA LEU A 207 -21.50 0.27 -10.99
C LEU A 207 -20.66 1.25 -11.82
N GLY A 208 -19.35 1.34 -11.59
CA GLY A 208 -18.49 2.27 -12.30
C GLY A 208 -17.17 1.61 -12.72
N ARG A 209 -16.98 1.42 -14.04
CA ARG A 209 -15.74 0.89 -14.64
C ARG A 209 -14.50 1.78 -14.45
N TRP A 210 -14.56 2.80 -13.61
CA TRP A 210 -13.54 3.83 -13.49
C TRP A 210 -13.37 4.38 -12.07
N VAL A 211 -13.88 3.67 -11.05
CA VAL A 211 -13.69 4.12 -9.67
C VAL A 211 -12.24 3.88 -9.26
N GLN A 212 -11.59 4.95 -8.84
CA GLN A 212 -10.29 4.90 -8.20
C GLN A 212 -10.47 4.96 -6.69
N ARG A 213 -9.73 4.12 -5.97
CA ARG A 213 -9.71 4.07 -4.51
C ARG A 213 -8.28 4.18 -4.05
N THR A 214 -8.07 4.90 -2.96
CA THR A 214 -6.74 5.14 -2.41
C THR A 214 -6.72 4.71 -0.95
N ARG A 215 -5.66 4.02 -0.55
CA ARG A 215 -5.38 3.67 0.84
C ARG A 215 -4.01 4.20 1.20
N GLN A 216 -3.97 5.01 2.25
CA GLN A 216 -2.71 5.55 2.78
C GLN A 216 -2.20 4.64 3.90
N MET A 217 -0.89 4.49 4.00
CA MET A 217 -0.26 3.78 5.11
C MET A 217 1.09 4.37 5.47
N ASP A 218 1.37 4.43 6.77
CA ASP A 218 2.67 4.83 7.31
C ASP A 218 3.38 3.59 7.84
N CYS A 219 4.54 3.26 7.27
CA CYS A 219 5.33 2.10 7.67
C CYS A 219 6.66 2.52 8.27
N PHE A 220 7.13 1.76 9.24
CA PHE A 220 8.33 2.03 10.02
C PHE A 220 9.18 0.78 10.04
N PHE A 221 10.50 0.92 9.88
CA PHE A 221 11.41 -0.21 9.87
C PHE A 221 12.81 0.19 10.35
N PRO A 222 13.56 -0.74 10.99
CA PRO A 222 14.95 -0.50 11.31
C PRO A 222 15.80 -0.24 10.08
N CYS A 223 16.56 0.86 10.16
CA CYS A 223 17.63 1.25 9.28
C CYS A 223 18.67 1.99 10.14
#